data_AF-A0A0C2AZS9-F1
#
_entry.id   AF-A0A0C2AZS9-F1
#
_cell.length_a   1.000
_cell.length_b   1.000
_cell.length_c   1.000
_cell.angle_alpha   90.00
_cell.angle_beta   90.00
_cell.angle_gamma   90.00
#
_symmetry.space_group_name_H-M   'P 1'
#
loop_
_entity.id
_entity.type
_entity.pdbx_description
1 polymer ?
#
loop_
_entity_poly.entity_id
_entity_poly.type
_entity_poly.pdbx_seq_one_letter_code
_entity_poly.pdbx_strand_id
1 'polypeptide(L)'
;MSLARLAELHGVATSYSPAPDVDVQVPDDTVVAVLAALGVDASTAAALDDALKHAESAAESRLLPPTVVLWGARDGGEPEFPPALTALPAGTGL
;
A
#
# COMPACT_ATOMS: atom_id res chain seq x y z
N MET A 1 7.11 -16.31 -7.56
CA MET A 1 6.53 -15.14 -6.88
C MET A 1 5.63 -15.65 -5.75
N SER A 2 5.64 -15.06 -4.55
CA SER A 2 4.97 -15.65 -3.36
C SER A 2 3.72 -14.88 -2.92
N LEU A 3 2.79 -15.56 -2.27
CA LEU A 3 1.59 -14.97 -1.66
C LEU A 3 1.95 -13.86 -0.65
N ALA A 4 3.03 -14.05 0.12
CA ALA A 4 3.54 -13.06 1.06
C ALA A 4 3.95 -11.73 0.38
N ARG A 5 4.52 -11.80 -0.84
CA ARG A 5 4.90 -10.59 -1.58
C ARG A 5 3.68 -9.80 -2.06
N LEU A 6 2.65 -10.50 -2.55
CA LEU A 6 1.40 -9.85 -2.93
C LEU A 6 0.69 -9.25 -1.69
N ALA A 7 0.67 -9.98 -0.58
CA ALA A 7 0.13 -9.50 0.68
C ALA A 7 0.82 -8.19 1.13
N GLU A 8 2.15 -8.14 1.09
CA GLU A 8 2.94 -6.95 1.41
C GLU A 8 2.58 -5.73 0.53
N LEU A 9 2.46 -5.93 -0.79
CA LEU A 9 2.08 -4.87 -1.74
C LEU A 9 0.70 -4.26 -1.44
N HIS A 10 -0.21 -5.05 -0.89
CA HIS A 10 -1.56 -4.62 -0.52
C HIS A 10 -1.71 -4.27 0.97
N GLY A 11 -0.61 -4.26 1.74
CA GLY A 11 -0.64 -3.93 3.17
C GLY A 11 -1.30 -4.99 4.05
N VAL A 12 -1.37 -6.24 3.58
CA VAL A 12 -1.92 -7.37 4.32
C VAL A 12 -0.79 -8.06 5.09
N ALA A 13 -0.91 -8.07 6.42
CA ALA A 13 0.05 -8.77 7.28
C ALA A 13 -0.17 -10.30 7.23
N THR A 14 0.91 -11.06 7.05
CA THR A 14 0.89 -12.53 7.06
C THR A 14 1.21 -13.12 8.44
N SER A 15 1.47 -12.28 9.43
CA SER A 15 1.67 -12.68 10.82
C SER A 15 1.31 -11.54 11.78
N TYR A 16 0.98 -11.88 13.02
CA TYR A 16 0.72 -10.89 14.06
C TYR A 16 1.10 -11.42 15.45
N SER A 17 1.30 -10.50 16.39
CA SER A 17 1.67 -10.81 17.77
C SER A 17 0.54 -10.40 18.73
N PRO A 18 -0.34 -11.33 19.17
CA PRO A 18 -1.48 -11.01 20.03
C PRO A 18 -1.10 -10.70 21.48
N ALA A 19 0.07 -11.17 21.91
CA ALA A 19 0.60 -10.99 23.27
C ALA A 19 2.12 -10.97 23.21
N PRO A 20 2.80 -10.40 24.23
CA PRO A 20 4.27 -10.45 24.31
C PRO A 20 4.78 -11.88 24.12
N ASP A 21 5.81 -12.03 23.30
CA ASP A 21 6.47 -13.30 22.97
C ASP A 21 5.57 -14.36 22.29
N VAL A 22 4.41 -13.96 21.75
CA VAL A 22 3.53 -14.82 20.94
C VAL A 22 3.49 -14.29 19.52
N ASP A 23 3.95 -15.09 18.55
CA ASP A 23 3.82 -14.79 17.12
C ASP A 23 2.93 -15.83 16.45
N VAL A 24 1.95 -15.36 15.67
CA VAL A 24 1.00 -16.20 14.95
C VAL A 24 1.15 -15.96 13.46
N GLN A 25 1.38 -17.04 12.70
CA GLN A 25 1.32 -17.02 11.25
C GLN A 25 -0.14 -17.11 10.79
N VAL A 26 -0.51 -16.28 9.81
CA VAL A 26 -1.84 -16.27 9.22
C VAL A 26 -1.92 -17.40 8.18
N PRO A 27 -2.96 -18.25 8.19
CA PRO A 27 -3.14 -19.27 7.16
C PRO A 27 -3.28 -18.66 5.75
N ASP A 28 -2.70 -19.30 4.75
CA ASP A 28 -2.73 -18.83 3.35
C ASP A 28 -4.15 -18.57 2.84
N ASP A 29 -5.11 -19.45 3.16
CA ASP A 29 -6.52 -19.29 2.77
C ASP A 29 -7.13 -17.97 3.31
N THR A 30 -6.74 -17.57 4.53
CA THR A 30 -7.17 -16.30 5.12
C THR A 30 -6.55 -15.13 4.37
N VAL A 31 -5.27 -15.21 4.03
CA VAL A 31 -4.58 -14.16 3.24
C VAL A 31 -5.24 -14.01 1.87
N VAL A 32 -5.53 -15.11 1.19
CA VAL A 32 -6.25 -15.12 -0.09
C VAL A 32 -7.64 -14.51 0.05
N ALA A 33 -8.38 -14.85 1.09
CA ALA A 33 -9.71 -14.29 1.33
C ALA A 33 -9.69 -12.77 1.59
N VAL A 34 -8.70 -12.28 2.34
CA VAL A 34 -8.52 -10.83 2.58
C VAL A 34 -8.12 -10.10 1.30
N LEU A 35 -7.19 -10.67 0.51
CA LEU A 35 -6.81 -10.12 -0.79
C LEU A 35 -8.03 -10.04 -1.73
N ALA A 36 -8.86 -11.08 -1.77
CA ALA A 36 -10.09 -11.08 -2.54
C ALA A 36 -11.07 -9.99 -2.08
N ALA A 37 -11.16 -9.73 -0.77
CA ALA A 37 -11.96 -8.63 -0.23
C ALA A 37 -11.41 -7.24 -0.62
N LEU A 38 -10.10 -7.13 -0.87
CA LEU A 38 -9.45 -5.93 -1.44
C LEU A 38 -9.57 -5.85 -2.97
N GLY A 39 -10.25 -6.81 -3.60
CA GLY A 39 -10.43 -6.88 -5.06
C GLY A 39 -9.25 -7.52 -5.81
N VAL A 40 -8.40 -8.27 -5.12
CA VAL A 40 -7.20 -8.92 -5.69
C VAL A 40 -7.40 -10.43 -5.73
N ASP A 41 -7.32 -11.04 -6.91
CA ASP A 41 -7.43 -12.50 -7.05
C ASP A 41 -6.07 -13.17 -6.83
N ALA A 42 -5.98 -13.98 -5.78
CA ALA A 42 -4.81 -14.82 -5.45
C ALA A 42 -5.18 -16.31 -5.33
N SER A 43 -6.34 -16.71 -5.87
CA SER A 43 -6.89 -18.07 -5.72
C SER A 43 -6.10 -19.16 -6.43
N THR A 44 -5.25 -18.79 -7.39
CA THR A 44 -4.40 -19.71 -8.16
C THR A 44 -3.02 -19.10 -8.38
N ALA A 45 -2.03 -19.94 -8.69
CA ALA A 45 -0.68 -19.46 -9.02
C ALA A 45 -0.68 -18.51 -10.24
N ALA A 46 -1.52 -18.76 -11.24
CA ALA A 46 -1.66 -17.89 -12.41
C ALA A 46 -2.27 -16.54 -12.03
N ALA A 47 -3.36 -16.55 -11.23
CA ALA A 47 -3.98 -15.31 -10.75
C ALA A 47 -3.02 -14.49 -9.89
N LEU A 48 -2.21 -15.15 -9.04
CA LEU A 48 -1.19 -14.51 -8.22
C LEU A 48 -0.13 -13.79 -9.08
N ASP A 49 0.39 -14.47 -10.11
CA ASP A 49 1.39 -13.89 -11.01
C ASP A 49 0.82 -12.71 -11.81
N ASP A 50 -0.44 -12.81 -12.26
CA ASP A 50 -1.10 -11.73 -12.99
C ASP A 50 -1.41 -10.53 -12.09
N ALA A 51 -1.86 -10.77 -10.86
CA ALA A 51 -2.10 -9.73 -9.86
C ALA A 51 -0.82 -8.97 -9.52
N LEU A 52 0.32 -9.66 -9.39
CA LEU A 52 1.62 -9.03 -9.15
C LEU A 52 2.05 -8.15 -10.31
N LYS A 53 2.00 -8.66 -11.55
CA LYS A 53 2.33 -7.86 -12.74
C LYS A 53 1.44 -6.63 -12.85
N HIS A 54 0.16 -6.78 -12.53
CA HIS A 54 -0.79 -5.67 -12.55
C HIS A 54 -0.44 -4.61 -11.50
N ALA A 55 -0.15 -5.02 -10.26
CA ALA A 55 0.23 -4.12 -9.18
C ALA A 55 1.53 -3.37 -9.48
N GLU A 56 2.55 -4.05 -10.04
CA GLU A 56 3.82 -3.45 -10.45
C GLU A 56 3.60 -2.45 -11.59
N SER A 57 2.87 -2.83 -12.64
CA SER A 57 2.56 -1.94 -13.78
C SER A 57 1.75 -0.71 -13.34
N ALA A 58 0.82 -0.87 -12.39
CA ALA A 58 0.03 0.23 -11.84
C ALA A 58 0.88 1.20 -11.00
N ALA A 59 1.94 0.72 -10.35
CA ALA A 59 2.90 1.56 -9.65
C ALA A 59 3.81 2.32 -10.62
N GLU A 60 4.33 1.64 -11.64
CA GLU A 60 5.23 2.22 -12.65
C GLU A 60 4.56 3.27 -13.55
N SER A 61 3.28 3.08 -13.87
CA SER A 61 2.51 4.01 -14.69
C SER A 61 2.06 5.27 -13.94
N ARG A 62 2.24 5.33 -12.61
CA ARG A 62 1.73 6.41 -11.79
C ARG A 62 2.71 7.58 -11.74
N LEU A 63 2.33 8.70 -12.35
CA LEU A 63 3.15 9.93 -12.37
C LEU A 63 3.24 10.63 -11.00
N LEU A 64 2.21 10.46 -10.17
CA LEU A 64 2.12 11.08 -8.84
C LEU A 64 1.63 10.04 -7.82
N PRO A 65 2.03 10.13 -6.54
CA PRO A 65 1.45 9.30 -5.49
C PRO A 65 -0.08 9.47 -5.42
N PRO A 66 -0.85 8.44 -4.99
CA PRO A 66 -2.31 8.53 -4.85
C PRO A 66 -2.76 9.66 -3.93
N THR A 67 -2.01 9.94 -2.87
CA THR A 67 -2.32 10.96 -1.88
C THR A 67 -1.03 11.32 -1.16
N VAL A 68 -0.86 12.62 -0.86
CA VAL A 68 0.22 13.12 -0.01
C VAL A 68 -0.41 13.77 1.21
N VAL A 69 -0.04 13.31 2.40
CA VAL A 69 -0.51 13.87 3.68
C VAL A 69 0.60 14.73 4.27
N LEU A 70 0.24 15.97 4.61
CA LEU A 70 1.13 16.95 5.22
C LEU A 70 0.60 17.32 6.60
N TRP A 71 1.51 17.43 7.56
CA TRP A 71 1.16 17.89 8.90
C TRP A 71 1.26 19.42 8.93
N GLY A 72 0.22 20.09 9.42
CA GLY A 72 0.27 21.53 9.69
C GLY A 72 1.24 21.85 10.82
N ALA A 73 1.63 23.13 10.93
CA ALA A 73 2.45 23.58 12.05
C ALA A 73 1.69 23.33 13.37
N ARG A 74 2.34 22.62 14.30
CA ARG A 74 1.74 22.25 15.60
C ARG A 74 1.29 23.46 16.44
N ASP A 75 1.87 24.63 16.19
CA ASP A 75 1.70 25.84 17.01
C ASP A 75 0.95 26.97 16.28
N GLY A 76 0.20 26.67 15.22
CA GLY A 76 -0.58 27.68 14.47
C GLY A 76 0.21 28.55 13.49
N GLY A 77 1.46 28.18 13.21
CA GLY A 77 2.24 28.74 12.10
C GLY A 77 1.73 28.27 10.72
N GLU A 78 2.27 28.85 9.65
CA GLU A 78 1.99 28.35 8.30
C GLU A 78 2.54 26.92 8.14
N PRO A 79 1.79 26.01 7.48
CA PRO A 79 2.28 24.68 7.18
C PRO A 79 3.57 24.76 6.35
N GLU A 80 4.62 24.06 6.81
CA GLU A 80 5.86 23.97 6.05
C GLU A 80 5.69 22.91 4.95
N PHE A 81 5.53 23.39 3.72
CA PHE A 81 5.45 22.53 2.55
C PHE A 81 6.85 22.14 2.07
N PRO A 82 7.08 20.88 1.66
CA PRO A 82 8.28 20.49 0.94
C PRO A 82 8.55 21.42 -0.25
N PRO A 83 9.81 21.79 -0.53
CA PRO A 83 10.16 22.68 -1.65
C PRO A 83 9.62 22.21 -3.00
N ALA A 84 9.52 20.89 -3.20
CA ALA A 84 8.94 20.30 -4.41
C ALA A 84 7.46 20.66 -4.61
N LEU A 85 6.71 20.87 -3.53
CA LEU A 85 5.30 21.26 -3.57
C LEU A 85 5.13 22.79 -3.66
N THR A 86 6.05 23.59 -3.11
CA THR A 86 6.00 25.06 -3.25
C THR A 86 6.52 25.56 -4.59
N ALA A 87 7.33 24.75 -5.29
CA ALA A 87 7.82 25.04 -6.64
C ALA A 87 6.81 24.67 -7.75
N LEU A 88 5.62 24.17 -7.40
CA LEU A 88 4.59 23.82 -8.39
C LEU A 88 4.00 25.08 -9.05
N PRO A 89 3.71 25.04 -10.36
CA PRO A 89 3.06 26.15 -11.05
C PRO A 89 1.70 26.50 -10.44
N ALA A 90 1.37 27.79 -10.41
CA ALA A 90 0.06 28.26 -9.98
C ALA A 90 -1.07 27.58 -10.79
N GLY A 91 -2.07 27.02 -10.09
CA GLY A 91 -3.15 26.25 -10.69
C GLY A 91 -2.95 24.74 -10.74
N THR A 92 -1.84 24.22 -10.19
CA THR A 92 -1.66 22.78 -9.98
C THR A 92 -2.63 22.31 -8.89
N GLY A 93 -3.69 21.60 -9.28
CA GLY A 93 -4.61 20.94 -8.37
C GLY A 93 -4.01 19.61 -7.90
N LEU A 94 -3.89 19.43 -6.59
CA LEU A 94 -3.64 18.13 -5.96
C LEU A 94 -4.95 17.38 -5.76
#